data_AF-A0A0P1FJ34-F1
#
_entry.id   AF-A0A0P1FJ34-F1
#
_cell.length_a   1.000
_cell.length_b   1.000
_cell.length_c   1.000
_cell.angle_alpha   90.00
_cell.angle_beta   90.00
_cell.angle_gamma   90.00
#
_symmetry.space_group_name_H-M   'P 1'
#
loop_
_entity.id
_entity.type
_entity.pdbx_description
1 polymer ?
#
loop_
_entity_poly.entity_id
_entity_poly.type
_entity_poly.pdbx_seq_one_letter_code
_entity_poly.pdbx_strand_id
1 'polypeptide(L)'
;MIRAIHFPNPDAFRASQHPGATHFDLTKGATDEAILWFFCPCGCGGLVRIKVGIDVKPADSPSWNWNGSVADPTLSPSVNRLDCGWHGWLRDGYWEEA
;
A
#
# COMPACT_ATOMS: atom_id res chain seq x y z
N MET A 1 -6.86 -5.33 12.89
CA MET A 1 -7.22 -4.73 11.59
C MET A 1 -7.11 -3.22 11.68
N ILE A 2 -6.47 -2.56 10.71
CA ILE A 2 -6.27 -1.11 10.70
C ILE A 2 -6.81 -0.53 9.40
N ARG A 3 -7.62 0.53 9.44
CA ARG A 3 -8.15 1.18 8.24
C ARG A 3 -7.02 1.83 7.45
N ALA A 4 -6.95 1.56 6.15
CA ALA A 4 -6.09 2.26 5.22
C ALA A 4 -6.67 3.63 4.89
N ILE A 5 -6.27 4.66 5.66
CA ILE A 5 -6.68 6.04 5.39
C ILE A 5 -5.91 6.55 4.16
N HIS A 6 -6.62 6.85 3.08
CA HIS A 6 -6.02 7.37 1.87
C HIS A 6 -5.77 8.89 1.95
N PHE A 7 -4.56 9.29 1.58
CA PHE A 7 -4.15 10.67 1.43
C PHE A 7 -3.81 10.96 -0.04
N PRO A 8 -4.60 11.78 -0.75
CA PRO A 8 -4.29 12.16 -2.13
C PRO A 8 -3.04 13.02 -2.27
N ASN A 9 -2.75 13.84 -1.26
CA ASN A 9 -1.57 14.71 -1.22
C ASN A 9 -0.39 14.01 -0.52
N PRO A 10 0.79 13.90 -1.15
CA PRO A 10 1.94 13.18 -0.60
C PRO A 10 2.57 13.86 0.62
N ASP A 11 2.47 15.19 0.76
CA ASP A 11 2.99 15.92 1.93
C ASP A 11 2.09 15.69 3.15
N ALA A 12 0.77 15.76 2.95
CA ALA A 12 -0.20 15.43 4.00
C ALA A 12 -0.07 13.96 4.44
N PHE A 13 0.13 13.04 3.48
CA PHE A 13 0.45 11.65 3.77
C PHE A 13 1.66 11.53 4.69
N ARG A 14 2.81 12.12 4.31
CA ARG A 14 4.06 12.05 5.08
C ARG A 14 3.91 12.66 6.48
N ALA A 15 3.20 13.79 6.59
CA ALA A 15 2.96 14.47 7.84
C ALA A 15 2.07 13.66 8.80
N SER A 16 1.18 12.81 8.28
CA SER A 16 0.27 12.03 9.11
C SER A 16 0.99 11.01 10.01
N GLN A 17 2.03 10.37 9.47
CA GLN A 17 2.70 9.19 10.06
C GLN A 17 1.72 8.12 10.59
N HIS A 18 0.49 8.10 10.08
CA HIS A 18 -0.57 7.29 10.63
C HIS A 18 -0.36 5.82 10.21
N PRO A 19 -0.30 4.86 11.14
CA PRO A 19 -0.11 3.45 10.80
C PRO A 19 -1.12 2.96 9.77
N GLY A 20 -0.65 2.31 8.71
CA GLY A 20 -1.51 1.82 7.63
C GLY A 20 -2.08 2.89 6.68
N ALA A 21 -1.83 4.18 6.90
CA ALA A 21 -2.21 5.19 5.91
C ALA A 21 -1.57 4.91 4.55
N THR A 22 -2.26 5.31 3.47
CA THR A 22 -1.84 5.03 2.09
C THR A 22 -1.80 6.29 1.23
N HIS A 23 -0.89 6.28 0.26
CA HIS A 23 -0.88 7.21 -0.87
C HIS A 23 -0.57 6.41 -2.15
N PHE A 24 -1.40 6.56 -3.18
CA PHE A 24 -1.20 5.91 -4.47
C PHE A 24 -0.63 6.94 -5.44
N ASP A 25 0.66 6.83 -5.75
CA ASP A 25 1.33 7.72 -6.70
C ASP A 25 1.17 7.18 -8.12
N LEU A 26 0.12 7.67 -8.80
CA LEU A 26 -0.20 7.36 -10.20
C LEU A 26 0.71 8.08 -11.21
N THR A 27 1.58 8.99 -10.76
CA THR A 27 2.53 9.67 -11.65
C THR A 27 3.79 8.83 -11.89
N LYS A 28 3.89 7.68 -11.23
CA LYS A 28 5.04 6.77 -11.25
C LYS A 28 4.60 5.39 -11.72
N GLY A 29 4.95 5.05 -12.96
CA GLY A 29 4.66 3.75 -13.57
C GLY A 29 4.23 3.87 -15.03
N ALA A 30 3.87 2.74 -15.63
CA ALA A 30 3.09 2.71 -16.84
C ALA A 30 1.63 3.19 -16.58
N THR A 31 0.82 3.31 -17.63
CA THR A 31 -0.56 3.83 -17.58
C THR A 31 -1.47 3.10 -16.57
N ASP A 32 -1.21 1.81 -16.33
CA ASP A 32 -1.96 0.90 -15.46
C ASP A 32 -1.18 0.52 -14.18
N GLU A 33 -0.15 1.29 -13.83
CA GLU A 33 0.70 1.04 -12.66
C GLU A 33 0.74 2.24 -11.71
N ALA A 34 1.06 1.98 -10.45
CA ALA A 34 1.30 3.00 -9.44
C ALA A 34 2.41 2.56 -8.48
N ILE A 35 2.91 3.52 -7.70
CA ILE A 35 3.66 3.21 -6.48
C ILE A 35 2.75 3.44 -5.29
N LEU A 36 2.40 2.38 -4.57
CA LEU A 36 1.69 2.47 -3.29
C LEU A 36 2.69 2.79 -2.18
N TRP A 37 2.46 3.88 -1.48
CA TRP A 37 3.17 4.28 -0.29
C TRP A 37 2.29 3.96 0.91
N PHE A 38 2.86 3.37 1.95
CA PHE A 38 2.14 3.18 3.20
C PHE A 38 3.05 3.21 4.42
N PHE A 39 2.52 3.65 5.56
CA PHE A 39 3.19 3.48 6.84
C PHE A 39 2.90 2.09 7.39
N CYS A 40 3.92 1.41 7.91
CA CYS A 40 3.79 0.04 8.38
C CYS A 40 2.62 -0.10 9.39
N PRO A 41 1.67 -1.01 9.14
CA PRO A 41 0.51 -1.18 10.02
C PRO A 41 0.88 -1.59 11.45
N CYS A 42 2.03 -2.20 11.70
CA CYS A 42 2.45 -2.55 13.07
C CYS A 42 2.74 -1.33 13.97
N GLY A 43 2.80 -0.12 13.41
CA GLY A 43 3.01 1.11 14.17
C GLY A 43 4.48 1.50 14.37
N CYS A 44 5.45 0.79 13.78
CA CYS A 44 6.87 1.13 13.88
C CYS A 44 7.28 2.44 13.16
N GLY A 45 6.36 3.07 12.41
CA GLY A 45 6.59 4.30 11.66
C GLY A 45 7.35 4.11 10.33
N GLY A 46 7.70 2.88 9.96
CA GLY A 46 8.43 2.60 8.72
C GLY A 46 7.60 2.91 7.48
N LEU A 47 8.05 3.86 6.66
CA LEU A 47 7.48 4.15 5.34
C LEU A 47 7.91 3.09 4.33
N VAL A 48 6.94 2.51 3.62
CA VAL A 48 7.15 1.51 2.56
C VAL A 48 6.66 2.07 1.23
N ARG A 49 7.31 1.65 0.15
CA ARG A 49 6.87 1.88 -1.22
C ARG A 49 6.89 0.58 -1.99
N ILE A 50 5.79 0.22 -2.62
CA ILE A 50 5.66 -0.98 -3.45
C ILE A 50 5.07 -0.67 -4.81
N LYS A 51 5.47 -1.43 -5.83
CA LYS A 51 4.90 -1.34 -7.17
C LYS A 51 3.57 -2.09 -7.23
N VAL A 52 2.51 -1.43 -7.69
CA VAL A 52 1.19 -2.04 -7.90
C VAL A 52 0.76 -1.85 -9.35
N GLY A 53 -0.03 -2.78 -9.88
CA GLY A 53 -0.75 -2.62 -11.15
C GLY A 53 -2.26 -2.71 -10.91
N ILE A 54 -3.03 -2.02 -11.75
CA ILE A 54 -4.49 -1.91 -11.66
C ILE A 54 -5.11 -3.12 -12.35
N ASP A 55 -5.79 -3.97 -11.57
CA ASP A 55 -6.41 -5.25 -11.96
C ASP A 55 -5.46 -6.31 -12.56
N VAL A 56 -4.24 -5.92 -12.93
CA VAL A 56 -3.18 -6.77 -13.48
C VAL A 56 -1.92 -6.55 -12.66
N LYS A 57 -1.36 -7.64 -12.13
CA LYS A 57 -0.06 -7.59 -11.44
C LYS A 57 1.06 -7.28 -12.45
N PRO A 58 1.95 -6.31 -12.18
CA PRO A 58 3.13 -6.08 -13.01
C PRO A 58 4.01 -7.32 -13.13
N ALA A 59 4.67 -7.49 -14.28
CA ALA A 59 5.57 -8.63 -14.50
C ALA A 59 6.84 -8.56 -13.64
N ASP A 60 7.32 -7.35 -13.36
CA ASP A 60 8.49 -7.11 -12.50
C ASP A 60 8.22 -7.58 -11.06
N SER A 61 9.25 -8.04 -10.36
CA SER A 61 9.15 -8.45 -8.95
C SER A 61 10.13 -7.65 -8.07
N PRO A 62 9.73 -7.27 -6.85
CA PRO A 62 8.42 -7.50 -6.23
C PRO A 62 7.34 -6.51 -6.72
N SER A 63 6.13 -7.01 -6.94
CA SER A 63 4.96 -6.23 -7.36
C SER A 63 3.64 -6.86 -6.88
N TRP A 64 2.56 -6.09 -6.92
CA TRP A 64 1.23 -6.48 -6.45
C TRP A 64 0.15 -6.12 -7.47
N ASN A 65 -0.93 -6.89 -7.49
CA ASN A 65 -2.18 -6.52 -8.11
C ASN A 65 -2.99 -5.68 -7.12
N TRP A 66 -3.55 -4.57 -7.59
CA TRP A 66 -4.43 -3.67 -6.87
C TRP A 66 -5.73 -3.48 -7.64
N ASN A 67 -6.87 -3.52 -6.96
CA ASN A 67 -8.21 -3.35 -7.55
C ASN A 67 -8.54 -1.92 -8.05
N GLY A 68 -7.58 -0.99 -8.09
CA GLY A 68 -7.79 0.40 -8.50
C GLY A 68 -8.58 1.28 -7.51
N SER A 69 -9.13 0.72 -6.42
CA SER A 69 -9.89 1.48 -5.43
C SER A 69 -8.97 2.13 -4.40
N VAL A 70 -9.11 3.44 -4.20
CA VAL A 70 -8.42 4.17 -3.11
C VAL A 70 -9.23 4.24 -1.82
N ALA A 71 -10.55 4.01 -1.88
CA ALA A 71 -11.43 4.03 -0.71
C ALA A 71 -11.43 2.68 0.02
N ASP A 72 -11.46 1.60 -0.76
CA ASP A 72 -11.48 0.21 -0.32
C ASP A 72 -10.41 -0.59 -1.10
N PRO A 73 -9.12 -0.22 -0.94
CA PRO A 73 -8.03 -0.90 -1.65
C PRO A 73 -7.94 -2.37 -1.23
N THR A 74 -7.73 -3.22 -2.22
CA THR A 74 -7.40 -4.63 -2.04
C THR A 74 -6.13 -4.95 -2.83
N LEU A 75 -5.18 -5.63 -2.19
CA LEU A 75 -3.91 -6.05 -2.76
C LEU A 75 -3.75 -7.57 -2.76
N SER A 76 -3.13 -8.09 -3.81
CA SER A 76 -2.62 -9.46 -3.85
C SER A 76 -1.25 -9.52 -4.53
N PRO A 77 -0.28 -10.30 -4.02
CA PRO A 77 -0.32 -11.15 -2.82
C PRO A 77 -0.26 -10.35 -1.50
N SER A 78 -0.02 -11.03 -0.36
CA SER A 78 0.30 -10.38 0.91
C SER A 78 1.56 -9.52 0.81
N VAL A 79 1.75 -8.61 1.77
CA VAL A 79 2.97 -7.85 1.97
C VAL A 79 3.74 -8.44 3.15
N ASN A 80 4.99 -8.85 2.91
CA ASN A 80 5.89 -9.37 3.95
C ASN A 80 7.04 -8.39 4.21
N ARG A 81 7.05 -7.77 5.39
CA ARG A 81 8.06 -6.83 5.85
C ARG A 81 9.13 -7.57 6.66
N LEU A 82 10.30 -7.80 6.06
CA LEU A 82 11.40 -8.52 6.73
C LEU A 82 12.10 -7.70 7.83
N ASP A 83 11.98 -6.37 7.79
CA ASP A 83 12.68 -5.46 8.71
C ASP A 83 11.98 -5.31 10.07
N CYS A 84 10.66 -5.40 10.13
CA CYS A 84 9.89 -5.38 11.38
C CYS A 84 9.07 -6.66 11.63
N GLY A 85 9.15 -7.65 10.75
CA GLY A 85 8.46 -8.93 10.86
C GLY A 85 6.97 -8.91 10.53
N TRP A 86 6.40 -7.75 10.19
CA TRP A 86 4.97 -7.65 9.89
C TRP A 86 4.64 -8.35 8.55
N HIS A 87 3.63 -9.22 8.56
CA HIS A 87 3.16 -9.91 7.37
C HIS A 87 1.63 -9.87 7.33
N GLY A 88 1.07 -9.39 6.22
CA GLY A 88 -0.38 -9.24 6.15
C GLY A 88 -0.91 -8.88 4.76
N TRP A 89 -2.21 -8.62 4.70
CA TRP A 89 -2.93 -8.23 3.49
C TRP A 89 -3.55 -6.84 3.64
N LEU A 90 -3.77 -6.18 2.52
CA LEU A 90 -4.69 -5.05 2.40
C LEU A 90 -5.94 -5.55 1.69
N ARG A 91 -7.09 -5.55 2.36
CA ARG A 91 -8.37 -6.03 1.82
C ARG A 91 -9.50 -5.11 2.23
N ASP A 92 -10.30 -4.70 1.26
CA ASP A 92 -11.49 -3.88 1.45
C ASP A 92 -11.21 -2.64 2.32
N GLY A 93 -10.02 -2.06 2.14
CA GLY A 93 -9.56 -0.89 2.89
C GLY A 93 -9.01 -1.16 4.29
N TYR A 94 -8.75 -2.41 4.68
CA TYR A 94 -8.16 -2.78 5.96
C TYR A 94 -6.86 -3.56 5.82
N TRP A 95 -5.87 -3.19 6.63
CA TRP A 95 -4.68 -3.99 6.86
C TRP A 95 -4.99 -5.10 7.87
N GLU A 96 -4.78 -6.33 7.45
CA GLU A 96 -5.01 -7.57 8.20
C GLU A 96 -3.68 -8.30 8.37
N GLU A 97 -3.24 -8.51 9.61
CA GLU A 97 -2.06 -9.34 9.90
C GLU A 97 -2.37 -10.83 9.70
N ALA A 98 -1.36 -11.60 9.29
CA ALA A 98 -1.45 -13.03 9.00
C ALA A 98 -1.34 -13.94 10.22
#